data_AF-A0A926ARU2-F1
#
_entry.id   AF-A0A926ARU2-F1
#
_cell.length_a   1.000
_cell.length_b   1.000
_cell.length_c   1.000
_cell.angle_alpha   90.00
_cell.angle_beta   90.00
_cell.angle_gamma   90.00
#
_symmetry.space_group_name_H-M   'P 1'
#
loop_
_entity.id
_entity.type
_entity.pdbx_description
1 polymer ?
#
loop_
_entity_poly.entity_id
_entity_poly.type
_entity_poly.pdbx_seq_one_letter_code
_entity_poly.pdbx_strand_id
1 'polypeptide(L)'
;MASVRAENVAEVVWELKRVDKFGTYTEVATRAGFKPGVGGRTLQTVLANVQRDWPHLQWWRTVPDDGLIIEDSPLAKKLAETGVALVPGGKKGFLMISDFESKLFTWDHQAAAAAATA
;
A
#
# COMPACT_ATOMS: atom_id res chain seq x y z
N MET A 1 14.40 -15.50 -8.16
CA MET A 1 14.34 -14.52 -9.26
C MET A 1 13.20 -13.58 -8.94
N ALA A 2 13.52 -12.35 -8.51
CA ALA A 2 12.50 -11.33 -8.36
C ALA A 2 11.99 -10.98 -9.77
N SER A 3 10.68 -10.96 -9.96
CA SER A 3 10.11 -10.49 -11.22
C SER A 3 10.37 -8.98 -11.31
N VAL A 4 10.59 -8.44 -12.51
CA VAL A 4 10.72 -6.98 -12.76
C VAL A 4 9.63 -6.15 -12.06
N ARG A 5 8.42 -6.72 -11.94
CA ARG A 5 7.31 -6.10 -11.19
C ARG A 5 7.59 -5.94 -9.69
N ALA A 6 8.24 -6.93 -9.06
CA ALA A 6 8.60 -6.87 -7.65
C ALA A 6 9.69 -5.85 -7.38
N GLU A 7 10.67 -5.73 -8.29
CA GLU A 7 11.71 -4.68 -8.22
C GLU A 7 11.08 -3.28 -8.30
N ASN A 8 10.19 -3.05 -9.28
CA ASN A 8 9.48 -1.78 -9.41
C ASN A 8 8.62 -1.44 -8.17
N VAL A 9 7.91 -2.42 -7.61
CA VAL A 9 7.13 -2.21 -6.36
C VAL A 9 8.07 -1.91 -5.20
N ALA A 10 9.20 -2.60 -5.09
CA ALA A 10 10.18 -2.35 -4.06
C ALA A 10 10.71 -0.91 -4.13
N GLU A 11 11.02 -0.38 -5.32
CA GLU A 11 11.43 1.01 -5.46
C GLU A 11 10.36 1.99 -4.95
N VAL A 12 9.08 1.79 -5.30
CA VAL A 12 7.99 2.66 -4.82
C VAL A 12 7.81 2.56 -3.30
N VAL A 13 7.90 1.35 -2.73
CA VAL A 13 7.84 1.15 -1.28
C VAL A 13 9.05 1.80 -0.59
N TRP A 14 10.20 1.82 -1.25
CA TRP A 14 11.39 2.50 -0.75
C TRP A 14 11.22 4.03 -0.77
N GLU A 15 10.60 4.60 -1.80
CA GLU A 15 10.21 6.02 -1.82
C GLU A 15 9.30 6.35 -0.63
N LEU A 16 8.25 5.55 -0.40
CA LEU A 16 7.33 5.69 0.74
C LEU A 16 8.05 5.67 2.09
N LYS A 17 9.04 4.78 2.23
CA LYS A 17 9.88 4.70 3.42
C LYS A 17 10.71 5.98 3.62
N ARG A 18 11.18 6.61 2.54
CA ARG A 18 11.95 7.87 2.63
C ARG A 18 11.09 9.07 3.00
N VAL A 19 9.86 9.14 2.49
CA VAL A 19 8.93 10.23 2.80
C VAL A 19 8.16 10.03 4.11
N ASP A 20 8.43 8.92 4.81
CA ASP A 20 7.78 8.49 6.04
C ASP A 20 6.23 8.46 5.97
N LYS A 21 5.68 8.20 4.79
CA LYS A 21 4.22 8.17 4.55
C LYS A 21 3.72 6.81 4.04
N PHE A 22 2.41 6.68 3.90
CA PHE A 22 1.72 5.49 3.38
C PHE A 22 1.25 5.72 1.94
N GLY A 23 1.18 4.66 1.13
CA GLY A 23 0.65 4.73 -0.24
C GLY A 23 -0.45 3.72 -0.46
N THR A 24 -1.42 4.01 -1.34
CA THR A 24 -2.49 3.05 -1.63
C THR A 24 -2.06 1.98 -2.61
N TYR A 25 -2.77 0.84 -2.62
CA TYR A 25 -2.49 -0.23 -3.58
C TYR A 25 -2.60 0.22 -5.04
N THR A 26 -3.57 1.09 -5.35
CA THR A 26 -3.73 1.60 -6.72
C THR A 26 -2.57 2.51 -7.13
N GLU A 27 -2.14 3.43 -6.27
CA GLU A 27 -1.02 4.32 -6.58
C GLU A 27 0.29 3.55 -6.73
N VAL A 28 0.57 2.62 -5.81
CA VAL A 28 1.80 1.82 -5.82
C VAL A 28 1.88 0.97 -7.09
N ALA A 29 0.79 0.31 -7.47
CA ALA A 29 0.77 -0.52 -8.68
C ALA A 29 0.93 0.34 -9.95
N THR A 30 0.20 1.46 -10.04
CA THR A 30 0.24 2.37 -11.19
C THR A 30 1.66 2.89 -11.40
N ARG A 31 2.35 3.28 -10.33
CA ARG A 31 3.73 3.77 -10.38
C ARG A 31 4.74 2.66 -10.69
N ALA A 32 4.49 1.45 -10.20
CA ALA A 32 5.27 0.28 -10.59
C ALA A 32 4.99 -0.20 -12.04
N GLY A 33 4.09 0.47 -12.76
CA GLY A 33 3.82 0.25 -14.19
C GLY A 33 2.83 -0.88 -14.47
N PHE A 34 1.99 -1.27 -13.50
CA PHE A 34 0.98 -2.31 -13.70
C PHE A 34 -0.34 -2.00 -12.99
N LYS A 35 -1.41 -2.72 -13.39
CA LYS A 35 -2.71 -2.55 -12.74
C LYS A 35 -2.77 -3.31 -11.41
N PRO A 36 -3.30 -2.72 -10.33
CA PRO A 36 -3.37 -3.37 -8.99
C PRO A 36 -4.20 -4.67 -8.97
N GLY A 37 -5.03 -4.88 -9.99
CA GLY A 37 -5.98 -6.00 -10.08
C GLY A 37 -7.23 -5.75 -9.22
N VAL A 38 -8.18 -6.68 -9.28
CA VAL A 38 -9.44 -6.59 -8.51
C VAL A 38 -9.12 -6.52 -7.01
N GLY A 39 -9.46 -5.39 -6.37
CA GLY A 39 -9.20 -5.15 -4.95
C GLY A 39 -7.72 -5.19 -4.55
N GLY A 40 -6.79 -4.89 -5.47
CA GLY A 40 -5.36 -4.91 -5.17
C GLY A 40 -4.73 -6.30 -5.04
N ARG A 41 -5.46 -7.38 -5.39
CA ARG A 41 -4.94 -8.76 -5.25
C ARG A 41 -3.64 -9.01 -6.00
N THR A 42 -3.47 -8.40 -7.18
CA THR A 42 -2.24 -8.59 -7.97
C THR A 42 -1.06 -7.94 -7.25
N LEU A 43 -1.27 -6.74 -6.70
CA LEU A 43 -0.25 -6.09 -5.88
C LEU A 43 0.06 -6.91 -4.63
N GLN A 44 -0.93 -7.45 -3.92
CA GLN A 44 -0.69 -8.26 -2.71
C GLN A 44 0.23 -9.46 -2.99
N THR A 45 0.04 -10.16 -4.11
CA THR A 45 0.94 -11.26 -4.52
C THR A 45 2.35 -10.77 -4.78
N VAL A 46 2.51 -9.63 -5.46
CA VAL A 46 3.83 -9.03 -5.70
C VAL A 46 4.46 -8.55 -4.39
N LEU A 47 3.66 -7.99 -3.48
CA LEU A 47 4.08 -7.53 -2.16
C LEU A 47 4.61 -8.69 -1.31
N ALA A 48 3.99 -9.87 -1.40
CA ALA A 48 4.47 -11.08 -0.74
C ALA A 48 5.87 -11.49 -1.23
N ASN A 49 6.14 -11.33 -2.53
CA ASN A 49 7.48 -11.54 -3.08
C ASN A 49 8.46 -10.47 -2.59
N VAL A 50 8.05 -9.20 -2.56
CA VAL A 50 8.87 -8.09 -2.02
C VAL A 50 9.20 -8.32 -0.56
N GLN A 51 8.25 -8.81 0.24
CA GLN A 51 8.48 -9.17 1.64
C GLN A 51 9.54 -10.27 1.79
N ARG A 52 9.52 -11.27 0.89
CA ARG A 52 10.49 -12.37 0.91
C ARG A 52 11.88 -11.92 0.48
N ASP A 53 11.96 -11.17 -0.61
CA ASP A 53 13.23 -10.81 -1.24
C ASP A 53 13.86 -9.56 -0.58
N TRP A 54 13.04 -8.65 -0.02
CA TRP A 54 13.47 -7.45 0.72
C TRP A 54 12.70 -7.25 2.04
N PRO A 55 12.97 -8.06 3.08
CA PRO A 55 12.27 -7.96 4.37
C PRO A 55 12.55 -6.65 5.13
N HIS A 56 13.60 -5.92 4.76
CA HIS A 56 13.96 -4.61 5.34
C HIS A 56 13.20 -3.44 4.69
N LEU A 57 12.52 -3.69 3.57
CA LEU A 57 11.55 -2.74 3.04
C LEU A 57 10.29 -2.81 3.89
N GLN A 58 9.82 -1.64 4.30
CA GLN A 58 8.66 -1.49 5.16
C GLN A 58 7.40 -1.62 4.31
N TRP A 59 7.15 -2.83 3.78
CA TRP A 59 6.00 -3.16 2.93
C TRP A 59 4.65 -2.84 3.58
N TRP A 60 4.60 -2.81 4.91
CA TRP A 60 3.45 -2.36 5.71
C TRP A 60 3.08 -0.88 5.52
N ARG A 61 3.84 -0.12 4.72
CA ARG A 61 3.49 1.23 4.26
C ARG A 61 2.48 1.27 3.10
N THR A 62 2.23 0.13 2.45
CA THR A 62 1.20 0.04 1.42
C THR A 62 -0.13 -0.38 2.04
N VAL A 63 -1.20 0.36 1.78
CA VAL A 63 -2.52 0.12 2.39
C VAL A 63 -3.56 -0.04 1.28
N PRO A 64 -4.61 -0.86 1.48
CA PRO A 64 -5.74 -0.91 0.54
C PRO A 64 -6.38 0.48 0.33
N ASP A 65 -6.85 0.73 -0.89
CA ASP A 65 -7.54 1.98 -1.26
C ASP A 65 -8.80 2.22 -0.42
N ASP A 66 -9.47 1.15 0.02
CA ASP A 66 -10.62 1.23 0.92
C ASP A 66 -10.23 1.68 2.35
N GLY A 67 -8.94 1.76 2.69
CA GLY A 67 -8.45 2.04 4.05
C GLY A 67 -8.78 0.93 5.07
N LEU A 68 -9.49 -0.11 4.65
CA LEU A 68 -9.94 -1.23 5.46
C LEU A 68 -8.89 -2.34 5.45
N ILE A 69 -8.19 -2.48 6.55
CA ILE A 69 -7.19 -3.52 6.79
C ILE A 69 -7.86 -4.65 7.55
N ILE A 70 -7.74 -5.89 7.08
CA ILE A 70 -8.27 -7.04 7.82
C ILE A 70 -7.47 -7.20 9.14
N GLU A 71 -8.15 -7.28 10.28
CA GLU A 71 -7.55 -7.36 11.63
C GLU A 71 -6.58 -8.54 11.79
N ASP A 72 -6.91 -9.69 11.21
CA ASP A 72 -6.06 -10.89 11.20
C ASP A 72 -4.92 -10.85 10.17
N SER A 73 -4.85 -9.81 9.34
CA SER A 73 -3.83 -9.70 8.31
C SER A 73 -2.45 -9.44 8.93
N PRO A 74 -1.37 -10.00 8.36
CA PRO A 74 0.00 -9.69 8.77
C PRO A 74 0.31 -8.18 8.69
N LEU A 75 -0.41 -7.43 7.85
CA LEU A 75 -0.31 -5.97 7.77
C LEU A 75 -0.78 -5.29 9.07
N ALA A 76 -1.93 -5.68 9.61
CA ALA A 76 -2.50 -5.12 10.83
C ALA A 76 -1.60 -5.36 12.04
N LYS A 77 -1.09 -6.59 12.17
CA LYS A 77 -0.13 -6.95 13.23
C LYS A 77 1.13 -6.09 13.15
N LYS A 78 1.71 -5.91 11.96
CA LYS A 78 2.90 -5.07 11.78
C LYS A 78 2.64 -3.59 12.05
N LEU A 79 1.50 -3.06 11.61
CA LEU A 79 1.11 -1.68 11.91
C LEU A 79 0.94 -1.44 13.41
N ALA A 80 0.28 -2.37 14.12
CA ALA A 80 0.12 -2.31 15.56
C ALA A 80 1.46 -2.42 16.30
N GLU A 81 2.34 -3.35 15.89
CA GLU A 81 3.69 -3.49 16.45
C GLU A 81 4.54 -2.23 16.27
N THR A 82 4.31 -1.47 15.20
CA THR A 82 5.09 -0.26 14.92
C THR A 82 4.49 1.00 15.55
N GLY A 83 3.43 0.85 16.35
CA GLY A 83 2.79 1.96 17.07
C GLY A 83 1.90 2.84 16.19
N VAL A 84 1.45 2.34 15.03
CA VAL A 84 0.46 3.06 14.22
C VAL A 84 -0.90 2.93 14.91
N ALA A 85 -1.55 4.07 15.16
CA ALA A 85 -2.90 4.10 15.71
C ALA A 85 -3.88 3.47 14.72
N LEU A 86 -4.42 2.30 15.08
CA LEU A 86 -5.45 1.59 14.34
C LEU A 86 -6.78 1.75 15.09
N VAL A 87 -7.79 2.24 14.39
CA VAL A 87 -9.19 2.31 14.83
C VAL A 87 -9.99 1.19 14.17
N PRO A 88 -11.04 0.67 14.81
CA PRO A 88 -11.94 -0.28 14.17
C PRO A 88 -12.63 0.40 12.97
N GLY A 89 -12.38 -0.12 11.77
CA GLY A 89 -13.14 0.26 10.58
C GLY A 89 -14.57 -0.25 10.74
N GLY A 90 -15.58 0.50 10.28
CA GLY A 90 -17.00 0.23 10.56
C GLY A 90 -17.57 -1.16 10.19
N LYS A 91 -16.76 -2.10 9.68
CA LYS A 91 -17.06 -3.52 9.49
C LYS A 91 -16.33 -4.38 10.52
N LYS A 92 -17.04 -5.35 11.12
CA LYS A 92 -16.44 -6.37 12.00
C LYS A 92 -15.25 -7.06 11.32
N GLY A 93 -14.09 -7.03 11.99
CA GLY A 93 -12.85 -7.64 11.51
C GLY A 93 -11.99 -6.75 10.60
N PHE A 94 -12.32 -5.47 10.46
CA PHE A 94 -11.51 -4.49 9.74
C PHE A 94 -11.02 -3.37 10.66
N LEU A 95 -9.78 -2.96 10.48
CA LEU A 95 -9.11 -1.84 11.14
C LEU A 95 -8.77 -0.78 10.09
N MET A 96 -8.73 0.47 10.51
CA MET A 96 -8.36 1.63 9.70
C MET A 96 -7.34 2.45 10.47
N ILE A 97 -6.46 3.18 9.78
CA ILE A 97 -5.48 4.03 10.44
C ILE A 97 -6.19 5.32 10.89
N SER A 98 -6.03 5.72 12.17
CA SER A 98 -6.75 6.86 12.77
C SER A 98 -6.45 8.23 12.14
N ASP A 99 -5.47 8.28 11.24
CA ASP A 99 -5.02 9.45 10.47
C ASP A 99 -4.67 9.05 9.02
N PHE A 100 -5.47 8.15 8.45
CA PHE A 100 -5.18 7.56 7.15
C PHE A 100 -5.00 8.61 6.05
N GLU A 101 -5.92 9.58 5.94
CA GLU A 101 -5.85 10.64 4.91
C GLU A 101 -4.68 11.61 5.14
N SER A 102 -4.37 11.99 6.39
CA SER A 102 -3.26 12.91 6.70
C SER A 102 -1.87 12.31 6.44
N LYS A 103 -1.74 10.99 6.63
CA LYS A 103 -0.48 10.25 6.43
C LYS A 103 -0.36 9.60 5.06
N LEU A 104 -1.39 9.75 4.23
CA LEU A 104 -1.38 9.31 2.86
C LEU A 104 -0.40 10.19 2.07
N PHE A 105 0.50 9.54 1.35
CA PHE A 105 1.27 10.18 0.32
C PHE A 105 0.48 10.11 -0.97
N THR A 106 -0.37 11.11 -1.18
CA THR A 106 -1.00 11.28 -2.47
C THR A 106 0.07 11.81 -3.41
N TRP A 107 0.41 11.04 -4.46
CA TRP A 107 1.24 11.54 -5.56
C TRP A 107 0.40 12.42 -6.48
N ASP A 108 -0.39 13.33 -5.89
CA ASP A 108 -1.30 14.22 -6.57
C ASP A 108 -0.50 15.20 -7.42
N HIS A 109 -0.16 14.76 -8.63
CA HIS A 109 0.00 15.62 -9.80
C HIS A 109 0.02 14.90 -11.16
N GLN A 110 -0.52 13.67 -11.32
CA GLN A 110 -0.59 13.10 -12.68
C GLN A 110 -1.70 12.08 -13.02
N ALA A 111 -2.75 11.90 -12.20
CA ALA A 111 -3.86 11.00 -12.58
C ALA A 111 -5.20 11.69 -12.85
N ALA A 112 -5.47 12.86 -12.26
CA ALA A 112 -6.77 13.52 -12.43
C ALA A 112 -6.97 14.19 -13.82
N ALA A 113 -5.93 14.35 -14.64
CA ALA A 113 -6.05 15.02 -15.94
C ALA A 113 -6.36 14.08 -17.12
N ALA A 114 -6.25 12.75 -16.97
CA ALA A 114 -6.41 11.82 -18.10
C ALA A 114 -7.82 11.20 -18.22
N ALA A 115 -8.71 11.39 -17.25
CA ALA A 115 -10.06 10.83 -17.25
C ALA A 115 -11.16 11.83 -17.66
N ALA A 116 -10.82 13.08 -17.97
CA ALA A 116 -11.79 14.14 -18.29
C ALA A 116 -11.82 14.56 -19.77
N THR A 117 -11.16 13.84 -20.69
CA THR A 117 -11.12 14.18 -22.13
C THR A 117 -11.27 12.95 -23.04
N ALA A 118 -12.31 12.15 -22.82
CA ALA A 118 -12.80 11.20 -23.82
C ALA A 118 -14.29 11.43 -24.08
#